data_AF-A0A256K0G6-F1
#
_entry.id   AF-A0A256K0G6-F1
#
_cell.length_a   1.000
_cell.length_b   1.000
_cell.length_c   1.000
_cell.angle_alpha   90.00
_cell.angle_beta   90.00
_cell.angle_gamma   90.00
#
_symmetry.space_group_name_H-M   'P 1'
#
loop_
_entity.id
_entity.type
_entity.pdbx_description
1 polymer ?
#
loop_
_entity_poly.entity_id
_entity_poly.type
_entity_poly.pdbx_seq_one_letter_code
_entity_poly.pdbx_strand_id
1 'polypeptide(L)'
;SAAASTSGTGDGLPDDETDSALGVDIKRNLRALAGDEAASDAARERARAVLRRFKRAVVEAAADRDVEYVYVRWPADYTESYNE
;
A
#
# COMPACT_ATOMS: atom_id res chain seq x y z
N SER A 1 -8.58 -38.09 35.10
CA SER A 1 -8.32 -37.87 33.68
C SER A 1 -8.26 -36.39 33.38
N ALA A 2 -7.26 -35.99 32.58
CA ALA A 2 -7.05 -34.67 31.94
C ALA A 2 -8.30 -34.24 31.10
N ALA A 3 -8.51 -32.98 30.71
CA ALA A 3 -7.59 -32.05 30.07
C ALA A 3 -7.95 -30.55 30.24
N ALA A 4 -6.96 -29.73 29.90
CA ALA A 4 -6.89 -28.27 29.97
C ALA A 4 -7.52 -27.53 28.77
N SER A 5 -7.31 -26.21 28.76
CA SER A 5 -7.32 -25.25 27.62
C SER A 5 -8.63 -24.48 27.42
N THR A 6 -8.68 -23.18 27.15
CA THR A 6 -7.67 -22.10 27.04
C THR A 6 -8.43 -20.78 27.03
N SER A 7 -7.75 -19.72 27.47
CA SER A 7 -8.02 -18.30 27.25
C SER A 7 -8.58 -17.93 25.87
N GLY A 8 -9.52 -16.98 25.87
CA GLY A 8 -9.89 -16.18 24.72
C GLY A 8 -10.14 -14.74 25.16
N THR A 9 -9.08 -14.02 25.49
CA THR A 9 -9.06 -12.56 25.58
C THR A 9 -9.41 -12.02 24.21
N GLY A 10 -10.69 -11.74 23.99
CA GLY A 10 -11.18 -11.02 22.82
C GLY A 10 -11.03 -9.52 23.04
N ASP A 11 -9.80 -9.04 23.18
CA ASP A 11 -9.48 -7.62 23.07
C ASP A 11 -9.14 -7.35 21.60
N GLY A 12 -10.17 -7.46 20.76
CA GLY A 12 -10.09 -7.13 19.33
C GLY A 12 -10.56 -5.70 19.14
N LEU A 13 -9.67 -4.73 19.30
CA LEU A 13 -9.93 -3.36 18.87
C LEU A 13 -10.20 -3.36 17.36
N PRO A 14 -11.31 -2.78 16.87
CA PRO A 14 -11.50 -2.46 15.47
C PRO A 14 -10.74 -1.16 15.12
N ASP A 15 -9.41 -1.15 15.27
CA ASP A 15 -8.59 0.03 14.95
C ASP A 15 -7.96 -0.03 13.55
N ASP A 16 -7.86 -1.21 12.93
CA ASP A 16 -7.10 -1.36 11.68
C ASP A 16 -7.80 -0.74 10.45
N GLU A 17 -9.14 -0.72 10.43
CA GLU A 17 -9.91 -0.17 9.31
C GLU A 17 -10.01 1.37 9.33
N THR A 18 -10.15 1.97 10.51
CA THR A 18 -10.25 3.42 10.68
C THR A 18 -8.89 4.10 10.54
N ASP A 19 -7.81 3.50 11.07
CA ASP A 19 -6.44 3.97 10.82
C ASP A 19 -6.02 3.81 9.36
N SER A 20 -6.53 2.79 8.66
CA SER A 20 -6.31 2.63 7.22
C SER A 20 -6.98 3.74 6.40
N ALA A 21 -8.23 4.09 6.72
CA ALA A 21 -8.94 5.19 6.05
C ALA A 21 -8.25 6.54 6.28
N LEU A 22 -7.90 6.85 7.53
CA LEU A 22 -7.14 8.06 7.89
C LEU A 22 -5.75 8.07 7.20
N GLY A 23 -5.07 6.92 7.14
CA GLY A 23 -3.78 6.78 6.48
C GLY A 23 -3.84 7.01 4.96
N VAL A 24 -4.93 6.61 4.30
CA VAL A 24 -5.17 6.88 2.87
C VAL A 24 -5.38 8.38 2.64
N ASP A 25 -6.17 9.04 3.50
CA ASP A 25 -6.43 10.48 3.40
C ASP A 25 -5.15 11.31 3.62
N ILE A 26 -4.32 10.93 4.60
CA ILE A 26 -3.03 11.59 4.86
C ILE A 26 -2.10 11.43 3.65
N LYS A 27 -1.99 10.24 3.05
CA LYS A 27 -1.16 10.02 1.84
C LYS A 27 -1.67 10.83 0.66
N ARG A 28 -2.99 10.93 0.48
CA ARG A 28 -3.60 11.76 -0.57
C ARG A 28 -3.27 13.23 -0.37
N ASN A 29 -3.42 13.74 0.84
CA ASN A 29 -3.13 15.14 1.20
C ASN A 29 -1.65 15.47 1.04
N LEU A 30 -0.75 14.58 1.45
CA LEU A 30 0.69 14.75 1.25
C LEU A 30 1.08 14.79 -0.23
N ARG A 31 0.42 13.98 -1.07
CA ARG A 31 0.66 13.99 -2.52
C ARG A 31 0.14 15.28 -3.15
N ALA A 32 -1.02 15.77 -2.73
CA ALA A 32 -1.54 17.06 -3.17
C ALA A 32 -0.57 18.19 -2.79
N LEU A 33 -0.13 18.25 -1.53
CA LEU A 33 0.82 19.27 -1.05
C LEU A 33 2.17 19.19 -1.76
N ALA A 34 2.69 18.00 -2.07
CA ALA A 34 3.95 17.85 -2.80
C ALA A 34 3.91 18.37 -4.25
N GLY A 35 2.70 18.38 -4.85
CA GLY A 35 2.43 18.85 -6.21
C GLY A 35 1.88 20.28 -6.29
N ASP A 36 1.56 20.90 -5.15
CA ASP A 36 1.01 22.25 -5.11
C ASP A 36 2.10 23.30 -5.38
N GLU A 37 2.07 23.93 -6.56
CA GLU A 37 3.01 24.98 -6.96
C GLU A 37 2.80 26.30 -6.19
N ALA A 38 1.64 26.49 -5.54
CA ALA A 38 1.39 27.65 -4.69
C ALA A 38 2.01 27.50 -3.29
N ALA A 39 2.34 26.27 -2.88
CA ALA A 39 3.01 26.00 -1.62
C ALA A 39 4.51 26.31 -1.69
N SER A 40 5.10 26.71 -0.56
CA SER A 40 6.55 26.90 -0.47
C SER A 40 7.32 25.63 -0.82
N ASP A 41 8.47 25.78 -1.48
CA ASP A 41 9.36 24.65 -1.83
C ASP A 41 9.73 23.80 -0.62
N ALA A 42 9.98 24.45 0.53
CA ALA A 42 10.26 23.76 1.79
C ALA A 42 9.09 22.91 2.29
N ALA A 43 7.84 23.32 2.06
CA ALA A 43 6.67 22.50 2.39
C ALA A 43 6.53 21.31 1.44
N ARG A 44 6.71 21.53 0.13
CA ARG A 44 6.66 20.48 -0.89
C ARG A 44 7.72 19.42 -0.66
N GLU A 45 8.97 19.82 -0.40
CA GLU A 45 10.05 18.87 -0.14
C GLU A 45 9.85 18.09 1.16
N ARG A 46 9.33 18.72 2.21
CA ARG A 46 8.96 18.00 3.43
C ARG A 46 7.88 16.95 3.15
N ALA A 47 6.84 17.29 2.38
CA ALA A 47 5.81 16.34 1.99
C ALA A 47 6.39 15.16 1.19
N ARG A 48 7.28 15.44 0.23
CA ARG A 48 7.99 14.40 -0.56
C ARG A 48 8.86 13.52 0.32
N ALA A 49 9.57 14.09 1.30
CA ALA A 49 10.40 13.32 2.23
C ALA A 49 9.57 12.35 3.08
N VAL A 50 8.42 12.79 3.57
CA VAL A 50 7.48 11.94 4.32
C VAL A 50 6.94 10.81 3.44
N LEU A 51 6.51 11.12 2.21
CA LEU A 51 6.06 10.10 1.24
C LEU A 51 7.16 9.06 0.92
N ARG A 52 8.42 9.48 0.78
CA ARG A 52 9.56 8.57 0.59
C ARG A 52 9.74 7.64 1.80
N ARG A 53 9.59 8.15 3.02
CA ARG A 53 9.67 7.33 4.25
C ARG A 53 8.55 6.31 4.33
N PHE A 54 7.31 6.70 4.02
CA PHE A 54 6.19 5.76 3.96
C PHE A 54 6.41 4.67 2.92
N LYS A 55 6.85 5.05 1.71
CA LYS A 55 7.18 4.07 0.67
C LYS A 55 8.22 3.07 1.16
N ARG A 56 9.28 3.53 1.81
CA ARG A 56 10.34 2.65 2.35
C ARG A 56 9.80 1.70 3.40
N ALA A 57 9.03 2.19 4.38
CA ALA A 57 8.44 1.34 5.41
C ALA A 57 7.51 0.26 4.84
N VAL A 58 6.71 0.60 3.82
CA VAL A 58 5.86 -0.37 3.11
C VAL A 58 6.70 -1.42 2.37
N VAL A 59 7.76 -1.01 1.68
CA VAL A 59 8.66 -1.95 0.98
C VAL A 59 9.38 -2.86 1.96
N GLU A 60 9.88 -2.33 3.07
CA GLU A 60 10.53 -3.14 4.13
C GLU A 60 9.55 -4.16 4.71
N ALA A 61 8.32 -3.74 5.07
CA ALA A 61 7.30 -4.66 5.57
C ALA A 61 6.81 -5.69 4.53
N ALA A 62 6.87 -5.35 3.24
CA ALA A 62 6.55 -6.27 2.16
C ALA A 62 7.69 -7.24 1.84
N ALA A 63 8.95 -6.90 2.13
CA ALA A 63 10.08 -7.80 1.95
C ALA A 63 10.00 -9.03 2.87
N ASP A 64 9.33 -8.89 4.02
CA ASP A 64 9.04 -10.01 4.93
C ASP A 64 7.85 -10.89 4.45
N ARG A 65 7.19 -10.53 3.34
CA ARG A 65 6.06 -11.29 2.78
C ARG A 65 6.45 -11.94 1.45
N ASP A 66 6.05 -13.20 1.26
CA ASP A 66 6.17 -13.87 -0.03
C ASP A 66 5.22 -13.22 -1.05
N VAL A 67 5.78 -12.54 -2.05
CA VAL A 67 5.02 -11.95 -3.16
C VAL A 67 5.08 -12.89 -4.36
N GLU A 68 3.96 -13.55 -4.69
CA GLU A 68 3.84 -14.39 -5.87
C GLU A 68 3.51 -13.54 -7.11
N TYR A 69 4.44 -13.48 -8.06
CA TYR A 69 4.23 -12.80 -9.34
C TYR A 69 3.49 -13.74 -10.31
N VAL A 70 2.20 -13.51 -10.49
CA VAL A 70 1.39 -14.24 -11.47
C VAL A 70 1.49 -13.56 -12.84
N TYR A 71 2.25 -14.14 -13.77
CA TYR A 71 2.27 -13.70 -15.17
C TYR A 71 1.00 -14.18 -15.87
N VAL A 72 0.01 -13.31 -15.96
CA VAL A 72 -1.16 -13.57 -16.81
C VAL A 72 -0.77 -13.28 -18.25
N ARG A 73 -0.94 -14.26 -19.14
CA ARG A 73 -0.69 -14.08 -20.58
C ARG A 73 -1.64 -13.02 -21.11
N TRP A 74 -1.11 -11.84 -21.42
CA TRP A 74 -1.81 -10.84 -22.22
C TRP A 74 -2.24 -11.52 -23.53
N PRO A 75 -3.52 -11.40 -23.94
CA PRO A 75 -3.94 -11.94 -25.23
C PRO A 75 -3.05 -11.32 -26.30
N ALA A 76 -2.16 -12.12 -26.86
CA ALA A 76 -1.43 -11.71 -28.03
C ALA A 76 -2.48 -11.56 -29.13
N ASP A 77 -2.61 -10.34 -29.63
CA ASP A 77 -3.52 -9.99 -30.71
C ASP A 77 -2.97 -10.60 -32.00
N TYR A 78 -3.12 -11.92 -32.15
CA TYR A 78 -2.74 -12.66 -33.34
C TYR A 78 -3.82 -12.49 -34.42
N THR A 79 -4.03 -11.26 -34.87
CA THR A 79 -4.70 -11.00 -36.14
C THR A 79 -3.65 -10.69 -37.20
N GLU A 80 -2.75 -11.65 -37.43
CA GLU A 80 -1.99 -11.67 -38.68
C GLU A 80 -2.85 -12.43 -39.69
N SER A 81 -3.67 -11.69 -40.46
CA SER A 81 -4.37 -12.26 -41.60
C SER A 81 -3.36 -12.52 -42.70
N TYR A 82 -2.92 -13.77 -42.84
CA TYR A 82 -2.22 -14.24 -44.02
C TYR A 82 -3.22 -14.20 -45.19
N ASN A 83 -3.16 -13.15 -46.01
CA ASN A 83 -3.82 -13.15 -47.31
C ASN A 83 -2.85 -13.84 -48.28
N GLU A 84 -3.19 -15.08 -48.66
CA GLU A 84 -2.66 -15.71 -49.89
C GLU A 84 -3.34 -15.13 -51.13
#